data_AF-A0A448YIN0-F1
#
_entry.id   AF-A0A448YIN0-F1
#
_cell.length_a   1.000
_cell.length_b   1.000
_cell.length_c   1.000
_cell.angle_alpha   90.00
_cell.angle_beta   90.00
_cell.angle_gamma   90.00
#
_symmetry.space_group_name_H-M   'P 1'
#
loop_
_entity.id
_entity.type
_entity.pdbx_description
1 polymer ?
#
loop_
_entity_poly.entity_id
_entity_poly.type
_entity_poly.pdbx_seq_one_letter_code
_entity_poly.pdbx_strand_id
1 'polypeptide(L)'
;MLYRTNYVALVGGGKQPRFPINKLCIWDDLKKKPSFFLEFLNPILNVLLSRIRIIVVLRNQVMIHAFESKPRLLNTYDTYSNETGACDLSINEQNSVLAFPGRSIGQIQLVDISPENQDKNLISIIKAHKARIQFICLSNSGSLVASASVTGTLIRIHDTSNCTLLYEFRRGLDRATVTSMKFSPNDTKLAVLSDKNTLHVYNLVESQIDYNDEVHGNKSHFLGGLPLVPKYFKSTWSFASKNVGRKDDPVNDCGVIGWSDNESIAVLWKHKGIWEKYVLVESDEKERGWEIVREGWRSFGE
;
A
#
# COMPACT_ATOMS: atom_id res chain seq x y z
N MET A 1 -9.30 -3.33 11.40
CA MET A 1 -9.72 -4.56 12.12
C MET A 1 -8.48 -5.38 12.41
N LEU A 2 -8.42 -6.08 13.55
CA LEU A 2 -7.28 -6.95 13.86
C LEU A 2 -7.54 -8.36 13.30
N TYR A 3 -7.02 -8.63 12.10
CA TYR A 3 -7.21 -9.90 11.39
C TYR A 3 -8.69 -10.36 11.38
N ARG A 4 -8.96 -11.61 11.79
CA ARG A 4 -10.29 -12.20 11.98
C ARG A 4 -10.72 -12.23 13.46
N THR A 5 -10.14 -11.37 14.30
CA THR A 5 -10.54 -11.26 15.71
C THR A 5 -11.78 -10.38 15.87
N ASN A 6 -12.34 -10.34 17.08
CA ASN A 6 -13.45 -9.46 17.47
C ASN A 6 -13.03 -8.00 17.73
N TYR A 7 -11.74 -7.64 17.58
CA TYR A 7 -11.27 -6.29 17.88
C TYR A 7 -11.24 -5.38 16.64
N VAL A 8 -11.83 -4.20 16.79
CA VAL A 8 -11.88 -3.15 15.76
C VAL A 8 -11.38 -1.83 16.33
N ALA A 9 -10.43 -1.19 15.66
CA ALA A 9 -10.04 0.20 15.92
C ALA A 9 -11.01 1.15 15.21
N LEU A 10 -11.59 2.09 15.96
CA LEU A 10 -12.50 3.11 15.47
C LEU A 10 -11.99 4.50 15.86
N VAL A 11 -12.01 5.41 14.91
CA VAL A 11 -11.69 6.84 15.11
C VAL A 11 -12.88 7.65 14.61
N GLY A 12 -13.15 8.79 15.25
CA GLY A 12 -14.18 9.71 14.77
C GLY A 12 -13.97 10.15 13.31
N GLY A 13 -15.06 10.26 12.54
CA GLY A 13 -15.04 10.79 11.18
C GLY A 13 -16.44 11.04 10.61
N GLY A 14 -16.52 11.77 9.50
CA GLY A 14 -17.78 12.13 8.84
C GLY A 14 -18.47 13.38 9.41
N LYS A 15 -19.73 13.60 9.02
CA LYS A 15 -20.49 14.81 9.37
C LYS A 15 -20.96 14.84 10.84
N GLN A 16 -21.21 13.66 11.44
CA GLN A 16 -21.74 13.51 12.80
C GLN A 16 -20.99 12.38 13.54
N PRO A 17 -19.71 12.59 13.92
CA PRO A 17 -18.92 11.55 14.55
C PRO A 17 -19.30 11.37 16.03
N ARG A 18 -19.37 10.11 16.50
CA ARG A 18 -19.61 9.79 17.92
C ARG A 18 -18.42 10.15 18.84
N PHE A 19 -17.21 10.11 18.31
CA PHE A 19 -15.96 10.41 19.00
C PHE A 19 -15.20 11.49 18.23
N PRO A 20 -14.35 12.30 18.87
CA PRO A 20 -13.52 13.25 18.14
C PRO A 20 -12.43 12.54 17.30
N ILE A 21 -11.89 13.23 16.30
CA ILE A 21 -10.91 12.70 15.33
C ILE A 21 -9.53 12.38 15.94
N ASN A 22 -9.29 12.80 17.18
CA ASN A 22 -8.08 12.55 17.95
C ASN A 22 -8.28 11.48 19.04
N LYS A 23 -9.40 10.74 19.01
CA LYS A 23 -9.70 9.67 19.96
C LYS A 23 -9.85 8.34 19.24
N LEU A 24 -9.01 7.38 19.64
CA LEU A 24 -9.06 5.99 19.21
C LEU A 24 -9.87 5.16 20.21
N CYS A 25 -10.86 4.44 19.70
CA CYS A 25 -11.63 3.44 20.44
C CYS A 25 -11.25 2.04 19.95
N ILE A 26 -10.79 1.16 20.83
CA ILE A 26 -10.71 -0.27 20.54
C ILE A 26 -12.03 -0.90 20.97
N TRP A 27 -12.84 -1.27 19.99
CA TRP A 27 -14.14 -1.92 20.17
C TRP A 27 -13.98 -3.44 20.24
N ASP A 28 -14.64 -4.07 21.20
CA ASP A 28 -14.80 -5.51 21.29
C ASP A 28 -16.18 -5.88 20.75
N ASP A 29 -16.21 -6.46 19.55
CA ASP A 29 -17.46 -6.81 18.89
C ASP A 29 -18.19 -7.98 19.54
N LEU A 30 -17.47 -8.89 20.20
CA LEU A 30 -18.07 -10.00 20.92
C LEU A 30 -18.82 -9.49 22.17
N LYS A 31 -18.24 -8.52 22.89
CA LYS A 31 -18.86 -7.91 24.08
C LYS A 31 -19.76 -6.71 23.75
N LYS A 32 -19.81 -6.30 22.49
CA LYS A 32 -20.54 -5.11 22.00
C LYS A 32 -20.27 -3.86 22.84
N LYS A 33 -19.01 -3.64 23.24
CA LYS A 33 -18.61 -2.48 24.03
C LYS A 33 -17.18 -2.02 23.73
N PRO A 34 -16.82 -0.76 24.03
CA PRO A 34 -15.44 -0.32 24.01
C PRO A 34 -14.61 -1.12 25.03
N SER A 35 -13.45 -1.64 24.60
CA SER A 35 -12.45 -2.26 25.47
C SER A 35 -11.65 -1.19 26.20
N PHE A 36 -11.12 -0.21 25.45
CA PHE A 36 -10.43 0.97 25.99
C PHE A 36 -10.36 2.09 24.95
N PHE A 37 -9.92 3.27 25.39
CA PHE A 37 -9.70 4.46 24.57
C PHE A 37 -8.25 4.93 24.67
N LEU A 38 -7.75 5.55 23.60
CA LEU A 38 -6.52 6.33 23.58
C LEU A 38 -6.82 7.72 23.00
N GLU A 39 -6.35 8.76 23.66
CA GLU A 39 -6.57 10.15 23.27
C GLU A 39 -5.24 10.81 22.90
N PHE A 40 -5.25 11.58 21.81
CA PHE A 40 -4.07 12.20 21.24
C PHE A 40 -4.27 13.71 21.14
N LEU A 41 -3.17 14.46 21.13
CA LEU A 41 -3.22 15.93 20.98
C LEU A 41 -3.59 16.35 19.55
N ASN A 42 -3.25 15.51 18.56
CA ASN A 42 -3.47 15.79 17.15
C ASN A 42 -4.44 14.78 16.53
N PRO A 43 -5.10 15.14 15.41
CA PRO A 43 -5.94 14.22 14.66
C PRO A 43 -5.19 12.95 14.25
N ILE A 44 -5.87 11.81 14.38
CA ILE A 44 -5.37 10.52 13.94
C ILE A 44 -5.63 10.39 12.43
N LEU A 45 -4.58 10.13 11.67
CA LEU A 45 -4.66 9.98 10.22
C LEU A 45 -4.79 8.50 9.79
N ASN A 46 -4.15 7.59 10.53
CA ASN A 46 -4.21 6.16 10.26
C ASN A 46 -3.95 5.35 11.54
N VAL A 47 -4.48 4.12 11.59
CA VAL A 47 -4.29 3.17 12.69
C VAL A 47 -4.01 1.80 12.12
N LEU A 48 -2.87 1.22 12.53
CA LEU A 48 -2.49 -0.16 12.19
C LEU A 48 -2.45 -0.98 13.47
N LEU A 49 -2.88 -2.24 13.39
CA LEU A 49 -2.96 -3.14 14.54
C LEU A 49 -2.18 -4.42 14.24
N SER A 50 -1.45 -4.90 15.24
CA SER A 50 -1.02 -6.29 15.34
C SER A 50 -1.56 -6.89 16.64
N ARG A 51 -1.27 -8.17 16.90
CA ARG A 51 -1.67 -8.83 18.16
C ARG A 51 -0.96 -8.25 19.38
N ILE A 52 0.13 -7.52 19.18
CA ILE A 52 1.01 -7.02 20.25
C ILE A 52 1.27 -5.50 20.18
N ARG A 53 0.87 -4.83 19.09
CA ARG A 53 1.11 -3.40 18.85
C ARG A 53 -0.14 -2.69 18.35
N ILE A 54 -0.29 -1.44 18.79
CA ILE A 54 -1.21 -0.45 18.24
C ILE A 54 -0.35 0.68 17.68
N ILE A 55 -0.40 0.91 16.37
CA ILE A 55 0.35 1.97 15.71
C ILE A 55 -0.63 3.08 15.36
N VAL A 56 -0.36 4.29 15.86
CA VAL A 56 -1.17 5.48 15.61
C VAL A 56 -0.34 6.46 14.81
N VAL A 57 -0.84 6.82 13.63
CA VAL A 57 -0.19 7.74 12.70
C VAL A 57 -0.84 9.11 12.82
N LEU A 58 -0.06 10.10 13.22
CA LEU A 58 -0.41 11.51 13.28
C LEU A 58 0.28 12.26 12.13
N ARG A 59 0.02 13.57 11.99
CA ARG A 59 0.61 14.38 10.91
C ARG A 59 2.14 14.41 10.92
N ASN A 60 2.76 14.44 12.09
CA ASN A 60 4.21 14.60 12.22
C ASN A 60 4.85 13.50 13.08
N GLN A 61 4.08 12.52 13.53
CA GLN A 61 4.58 11.49 14.44
C GLN A 61 3.88 10.16 14.18
N VAL A 62 4.62 9.06 14.39
CA VAL A 62 4.09 7.70 14.47
C VAL A 62 4.34 7.21 15.90
N MET A 63 3.26 6.85 16.59
CA MET A 63 3.30 6.37 17.97
C MET A 63 2.99 4.88 18.02
N ILE A 64 3.82 4.11 18.70
CA ILE A 64 3.66 2.66 18.86
C ILE A 64 3.32 2.38 20.32
N HIS A 65 2.16 1.77 20.55
CA HIS A 65 1.71 1.33 21.86
C HIS A 65 1.66 -0.20 21.93
N ALA A 66 1.79 -0.76 23.13
CA ALA A 66 1.52 -2.18 23.36
C ALA A 66 0.01 -2.47 23.24
N PHE A 67 -0.36 -3.57 22.57
CA PHE A 67 -1.74 -4.05 22.54
C PHE A 67 -2.01 -4.87 23.82
N GLU A 68 -2.33 -4.19 24.91
CA GLU A 68 -2.55 -4.77 26.23
C GLU A 68 -3.82 -4.19 26.87
N SER A 69 -4.27 -4.75 28.01
CA SER A 69 -5.44 -4.24 28.75
C SER A 69 -5.28 -2.77 29.17
N LYS A 70 -4.04 -2.36 29.46
CA LYS A 70 -3.65 -0.97 29.68
C LYS A 70 -2.53 -0.61 28.70
N PRO A 71 -2.86 -0.09 27.50
CA PRO A 71 -1.87 0.20 26.47
C PRO A 71 -0.85 1.23 26.95
N ARG A 72 0.42 0.83 26.98
CA ARG A 72 1.55 1.73 27.24
C ARG A 72 2.16 2.21 25.93
N LEU A 73 2.65 3.45 25.90
CA LEU A 73 3.45 3.96 24.80
C LEU A 73 4.84 3.29 24.85
N LEU A 74 5.26 2.72 23.72
CA LEU A 74 6.57 2.07 23.55
C LEU A 74 7.56 3.03 22.90
N ASN A 75 7.19 3.55 21.73
CA ASN A 75 8.06 4.40 20.92
C ASN A 75 7.27 5.51 20.26
N THR A 76 7.95 6.63 19.99
CA THR A 76 7.46 7.71 19.15
C THR A 76 8.53 8.06 18.14
N TYR A 77 8.16 8.10 16.86
CA TYR A 77 9.05 8.49 15.78
C TYR A 77 8.53 9.75 15.11
N ASP A 78 9.39 10.76 14.99
CA ASP A 78 9.04 11.98 14.25
C ASP A 78 9.16 11.76 12.75
N THR A 79 8.26 12.42 12.03
CA THR A 79 8.15 12.38 10.57
C THR A 79 8.04 13.80 10.04
N TYR A 80 8.39 14.04 8.76
CA TYR A 80 7.88 15.24 8.09
C TYR A 80 6.35 15.17 8.00
N SER A 81 5.69 16.23 7.53
CA SER A 81 4.23 16.25 7.38
C SER A 81 3.68 15.09 6.51
N ASN A 82 3.16 14.05 7.16
CA ASN A 82 2.50 12.88 6.62
C ASN A 82 1.00 13.13 6.43
N GLU A 83 0.63 14.01 5.49
CA GLU A 83 -0.75 14.50 5.33
C GLU A 83 -1.77 13.40 5.00
N THR A 84 -1.31 12.29 4.42
CA THR A 84 -2.16 11.18 3.98
C THR A 84 -2.25 10.05 5.02
N GLY A 85 -1.46 10.12 6.10
CA GLY A 85 -1.31 9.00 7.03
C GLY A 85 -0.64 7.77 6.39
N ALA A 86 0.24 7.98 5.40
CA ALA A 86 0.99 6.91 4.75
C ALA A 86 1.79 6.14 5.80
N CYS A 87 1.49 4.86 5.93
CA CYS A 87 2.15 3.92 6.81
C CYS A 87 1.64 2.53 6.44
N ASP A 88 2.51 1.52 6.49
CA ASP A 88 2.08 0.14 6.35
C ASP A 88 2.84 -0.77 7.31
N LEU A 89 2.22 -1.91 7.59
CA LEU A 89 2.68 -2.87 8.59
C LEU A 89 2.69 -4.27 7.98
N SER A 90 3.82 -4.96 8.13
CA SER A 90 3.94 -6.39 7.81
C SER A 90 4.34 -7.16 9.05
N ILE A 91 3.60 -8.24 9.36
CA ILE A 91 3.84 -9.12 10.49
C ILE A 91 4.02 -10.53 9.95
N ASN A 92 5.24 -11.02 10.03
CA ASN A 92 5.61 -12.40 9.73
C ASN A 92 6.42 -12.98 10.91
N GLU A 93 6.46 -14.30 11.03
CA GLU A 93 7.18 -15.01 12.09
C GLU A 93 8.67 -14.64 12.11
N GLN A 94 9.27 -14.41 10.93
CA GLN A 94 10.69 -14.06 10.81
C GLN A 94 10.95 -12.54 10.73
N ASN A 95 9.93 -11.76 10.35
CA ASN A 95 10.11 -10.34 10.06
C ASN A 95 8.84 -9.53 10.38
N SER A 96 8.93 -8.63 11.35
CA SER A 96 7.85 -7.71 11.72
C SER A 96 8.32 -6.28 11.50
N VAL A 97 7.89 -5.68 10.39
CA VAL A 97 8.38 -4.37 9.93
C VAL A 97 7.24 -3.37 9.87
N LEU A 98 7.53 -2.16 10.33
CA LEU A 98 6.69 -1.00 10.13
C LEU A 98 7.40 0.00 9.22
N ALA A 99 6.69 0.47 8.19
CA ALA A 99 7.20 1.45 7.23
C ALA A 99 6.37 2.73 7.27
N PHE A 100 7.03 3.88 7.37
CA PHE A 100 6.38 5.19 7.39
C PHE A 100 7.31 6.29 6.84
N PRO A 101 6.81 7.49 6.50
CA PRO A 101 7.65 8.60 6.07
C PRO A 101 8.71 8.98 7.11
N GLY A 102 9.96 9.19 6.69
CA GLY A 102 11.05 9.61 7.58
C GLY A 102 10.97 11.09 8.00
N ARG A 103 12.05 11.61 8.58
CA ARG A 103 12.16 13.02 8.99
C ARG A 103 12.37 13.99 7.82
N SER A 104 13.01 13.55 6.74
CA SER A 104 13.22 14.37 5.55
C SER A 104 12.26 13.98 4.42
N ILE A 105 11.90 14.96 3.58
CA ILE A 105 11.01 14.76 2.44
C ILE A 105 11.52 13.62 1.55
N GLY A 106 10.61 12.70 1.20
CA GLY A 106 10.88 11.59 0.30
C GLY A 106 11.66 10.43 0.93
N GLN A 107 11.96 10.51 2.24
CA GLN A 107 12.49 9.38 2.99
C GLN A 107 11.38 8.46 3.50
N ILE A 108 11.71 7.19 3.61
CA ILE A 108 10.93 6.15 4.31
C ILE A 108 11.80 5.64 5.45
N GLN A 109 11.22 5.52 6.63
CA GLN A 109 11.82 4.89 7.78
C GLN A 109 11.21 3.50 7.97
N LEU A 110 12.06 2.51 8.16
CA LEU A 110 11.71 1.14 8.50
C LEU A 110 12.13 0.90 9.94
N VAL A 111 11.22 0.34 10.74
CA VAL A 111 11.50 -0.04 12.13
C VAL A 111 11.03 -1.46 12.40
N ASP A 112 11.84 -2.21 13.16
CA ASP A 112 11.44 -3.48 13.74
C ASP A 112 10.37 -3.22 14.81
N ILE A 113 9.34 -4.05 14.82
CA ILE A 113 8.26 -3.99 15.81
C ILE A 113 7.95 -5.36 16.42
N SER A 114 8.93 -6.25 16.36
CA SER A 114 8.94 -7.54 17.03
C SER A 114 8.66 -7.39 18.55
N PRO A 115 8.28 -8.47 19.25
CA PRO A 115 8.15 -8.44 20.71
C PRO A 115 9.42 -7.89 21.37
N GLU A 116 9.33 -7.24 22.53
CA GLU A 116 10.47 -6.52 23.14
C GLU A 116 11.69 -7.41 23.42
N ASN A 117 11.47 -8.70 23.70
CA ASN A 117 12.54 -9.67 23.94
C ASN A 117 13.24 -10.13 22.64
N GLN A 118 12.71 -9.75 21.49
CA GLN A 118 13.20 -10.12 20.15
C GLN A 118 13.45 -8.90 19.25
N ASP A 119 13.17 -7.69 19.76
CA ASP A 119 13.32 -6.44 19.02
C ASP A 119 14.80 -6.18 18.77
N LYS A 120 15.17 -6.06 17.50
CA LYS A 120 16.54 -5.77 17.09
C LYS A 120 16.89 -4.28 17.26
N ASN A 121 15.92 -3.43 17.58
CA ASN A 121 16.01 -1.97 17.62
C ASN A 121 16.60 -1.38 16.32
N LEU A 122 16.34 -2.05 15.19
CA LEU A 122 16.87 -1.65 13.90
C LEU A 122 15.99 -0.56 13.31
N ILE A 123 16.63 0.57 12.97
CA ILE A 123 16.02 1.67 12.25
C ILE A 123 16.79 1.86 10.95
N SER A 124 16.11 1.68 9.82
CA SER A 124 16.67 1.87 8.50
C SER A 124 15.99 3.04 7.79
N ILE A 125 16.75 3.79 6.98
CA ILE A 125 16.24 4.96 6.26
C ILE A 125 16.50 4.79 4.76
N ILE A 126 15.43 4.84 3.97
CA ILE A 126 15.47 4.77 2.51
C ILE A 126 15.20 6.16 1.93
N LYS A 127 16.08 6.65 1.06
CA LYS A 127 15.86 7.88 0.28
C LYS A 127 15.09 7.56 -1.02
N ALA A 128 13.80 7.27 -0.89
CA ALA A 128 13.00 6.70 -1.97
C ALA A 128 12.60 7.70 -3.06
N HIS A 129 12.29 8.96 -2.71
CA HIS A 129 11.80 9.95 -3.68
C HIS A 129 12.38 11.34 -3.42
N LYS A 130 12.33 12.23 -4.42
CA LYS A 130 12.66 13.65 -4.23
C LYS A 130 11.48 14.46 -3.64
N ALA A 131 10.26 13.98 -3.87
CA ALA A 131 9.02 14.61 -3.41
C ALA A 131 8.45 13.83 -2.22
N ARG A 132 7.44 14.41 -1.55
CA ARG A 132 6.75 13.78 -0.40
C ARG A 132 6.20 12.41 -0.79
N ILE A 133 6.35 11.44 0.12
CA ILE A 133 5.75 10.11 0.01
C ILE A 133 4.23 10.26 0.15
N GLN A 134 3.50 9.71 -0.81
CA GLN A 134 2.05 9.71 -0.84
C GLN A 134 1.49 8.38 -0.30
N PHE A 135 2.16 7.27 -0.65
CA PHE A 135 1.68 5.92 -0.35
C PHE A 135 2.87 4.99 -0.12
N ILE A 136 2.73 4.08 0.85
CA ILE A 136 3.68 3.03 1.21
C ILE A 136 2.91 1.71 1.27
N CYS A 137 3.51 0.63 0.78
CA CYS A 137 2.98 -0.71 0.96
C CYS A 137 4.12 -1.68 1.24
N LEU A 138 4.01 -2.50 2.29
CA LEU A 138 4.92 -3.60 2.55
C LEU A 138 4.41 -4.88 1.88
N SER A 139 5.32 -5.76 1.49
CA SER A 139 4.99 -7.11 1.05
C SER A 139 4.52 -7.97 2.22
N ASN A 140 3.83 -9.08 1.93
CA ASN A 140 3.31 -9.97 2.95
C ASN A 140 4.44 -10.66 3.74
N SER A 141 5.56 -10.97 3.08
CA SER A 141 6.79 -11.44 3.73
C SER A 141 7.53 -10.36 4.53
N GLY A 142 7.24 -9.08 4.27
CA GLY A 142 7.93 -7.93 4.87
C GLY A 142 9.32 -7.66 4.28
N SER A 143 9.73 -8.37 3.23
CA SER A 143 11.03 -8.22 2.55
C SER A 143 11.09 -7.03 1.58
N LEU A 144 9.94 -6.54 1.11
CA LEU A 144 9.85 -5.46 0.13
C LEU A 144 9.02 -4.30 0.65
N VAL A 145 9.42 -3.08 0.31
CA VAL A 145 8.64 -1.86 0.50
C VAL A 145 8.44 -1.14 -0.82
N ALA A 146 7.18 -1.11 -1.29
CA ALA A 146 6.74 -0.31 -2.41
C ALA A 146 6.35 1.11 -1.97
N SER A 147 6.66 2.09 -2.81
CA SER A 147 6.41 3.51 -2.50
C SER A 147 6.07 4.33 -3.73
N ALA A 148 5.18 5.30 -3.53
CA ALA A 148 4.84 6.33 -4.51
C ALA A 148 4.91 7.71 -3.86
N SER A 149 5.41 8.71 -4.58
CA SER A 149 5.38 10.10 -4.15
C SER A 149 4.12 10.82 -4.64
N VAL A 150 3.91 12.05 -4.17
CA VAL A 150 2.86 12.97 -4.66
C VAL A 150 2.93 13.24 -6.18
N THR A 151 4.08 12.95 -6.81
CA THR A 151 4.18 13.04 -8.27
C THR A 151 3.52 11.83 -8.95
N GLY A 152 3.59 10.65 -8.36
CA GLY A 152 2.84 9.44 -8.76
C GLY A 152 3.08 8.92 -10.18
N THR A 153 4.15 9.36 -10.84
CA THR A 153 4.58 8.83 -12.14
C THR A 153 5.44 7.59 -12.01
N LEU A 154 6.13 7.44 -10.87
CA LEU A 154 7.03 6.33 -10.57
C LEU A 154 6.61 5.60 -9.30
N ILE A 155 6.72 4.28 -9.35
CA ILE A 155 6.59 3.36 -8.23
C ILE A 155 7.98 2.76 -7.98
N ARG A 156 8.48 2.85 -6.75
CA ARG A 156 9.77 2.27 -6.38
C ARG A 156 9.62 1.20 -5.33
N ILE A 157 10.34 0.10 -5.49
CA ILE A 157 10.36 -1.03 -4.55
C ILE A 157 11.78 -1.21 -4.06
N HIS A 158 11.94 -1.23 -2.74
CA HIS A 158 13.23 -1.44 -2.09
C HIS A 158 13.19 -2.71 -1.26
N ASP A 159 14.35 -3.33 -1.09
CA ASP A 159 14.56 -4.38 -0.11
C ASP A 159 14.56 -3.77 1.31
N THR A 160 13.84 -4.38 2.25
CA THR A 160 13.70 -3.85 3.62
C THR A 160 14.91 -4.16 4.51
N SER A 161 15.70 -5.18 4.19
CA SER A 161 16.86 -5.61 4.97
C SER A 161 18.09 -4.74 4.69
N ASN A 162 18.33 -4.39 3.43
CA ASN A 162 19.53 -3.67 3.00
C ASN A 162 19.23 -2.31 2.35
N CYS A 163 17.95 -1.92 2.23
CA CYS A 163 17.50 -0.64 1.69
C CYS A 163 17.84 -0.40 0.21
N THR A 164 18.24 -1.43 -0.53
CA THR A 164 18.58 -1.30 -1.95
C THR A 164 17.33 -1.11 -2.78
N LEU A 165 17.41 -0.25 -3.80
CA LEU A 165 16.35 -0.08 -4.80
C LEU A 165 16.39 -1.29 -5.75
N LEU A 166 15.35 -2.12 -5.73
CA LEU A 166 15.23 -3.29 -6.59
C LEU A 166 14.49 -2.96 -7.89
N TYR A 167 13.38 -2.23 -7.78
CA TYR A 167 12.53 -1.91 -8.93
C TYR A 167 12.17 -0.42 -8.98
N GLU A 168 12.24 0.16 -10.19
CA GLU A 168 11.64 1.45 -10.52
C GLU A 168 10.69 1.27 -11.71
N PHE A 169 9.40 1.31 -11.43
CA PHE A 169 8.37 1.19 -12.45
C PHE A 169 7.75 2.54 -12.80
N ARG A 170 7.44 2.70 -14.07
CA ARG A 170 6.68 3.84 -14.57
C ARG A 170 5.20 3.49 -14.65
N ARG A 171 4.40 4.22 -13.88
CA ARG A 171 2.93 4.13 -13.92
C ARG A 171 2.36 4.87 -15.13
N GLY A 172 2.92 6.04 -15.44
CA GLY A 172 2.40 6.94 -16.47
C GLY A 172 3.34 8.10 -16.75
N LEU A 173 3.09 8.81 -17.86
CA LEU A 173 3.73 10.11 -18.14
C LEU A 173 3.12 11.21 -17.26
N ASP A 174 1.80 11.17 -17.09
CA ASP A 174 1.07 12.15 -16.29
C ASP A 174 1.11 11.85 -14.79
N ARG A 175 1.09 12.93 -14.01
CA ARG A 175 0.92 12.86 -12.55
C ARG A 175 -0.45 12.26 -12.24
N ALA A 176 -0.46 11.37 -11.26
CA ALA A 176 -1.67 10.74 -10.74
C ALA A 176 -1.47 10.40 -9.27
N THR A 177 -2.48 10.64 -8.45
CA THR A 177 -2.43 10.25 -7.04
C THR A 177 -2.62 8.75 -6.95
N VAL A 178 -1.66 8.03 -6.38
CA VAL A 178 -1.83 6.61 -6.05
C VAL A 178 -2.79 6.50 -4.87
N THR A 179 -3.92 5.83 -5.09
CA THR A 179 -4.98 5.66 -4.09
C THR A 179 -4.88 4.33 -3.35
N SER A 180 -4.27 3.32 -3.97
CA SER A 180 -4.06 2.01 -3.36
C SER A 180 -2.92 1.24 -4.02
N MET A 181 -2.14 0.52 -3.22
CA MET A 181 -1.14 -0.44 -3.68
C MET A 181 -1.20 -1.69 -2.81
N LYS A 182 -1.11 -2.88 -3.42
CA LYS A 182 -1.01 -4.16 -2.71
C LYS A 182 -0.18 -5.18 -3.49
N PHE A 183 0.72 -5.86 -2.79
CA PHE A 183 1.41 -7.05 -3.30
C PHE A 183 0.43 -8.22 -3.40
N SER A 184 0.65 -9.11 -4.37
CA SER A 184 -0.05 -10.39 -4.45
C SER A 184 0.28 -11.26 -3.22
N PRO A 185 -0.54 -12.25 -2.86
CA PRO A 185 -0.31 -13.10 -1.69
C PRO A 185 1.07 -13.77 -1.62
N ASN A 186 1.65 -14.10 -2.78
CA ASN A 186 2.98 -14.68 -2.92
C ASN A 186 4.11 -13.66 -3.15
N ASP A 187 3.82 -12.36 -3.05
CA ASP A 187 4.76 -11.24 -3.28
C ASP A 187 5.38 -11.18 -4.69
N THR A 188 4.86 -11.91 -5.68
CA THR A 188 5.42 -11.90 -7.06
C THR A 188 4.84 -10.81 -7.95
N LYS A 189 3.75 -10.15 -7.56
CA LYS A 189 3.14 -9.05 -8.31
C LYS A 189 2.82 -7.86 -7.41
N LEU A 190 2.79 -6.68 -7.98
CA LEU A 190 2.30 -5.46 -7.32
C LEU A 190 1.15 -4.85 -8.14
N ALA A 191 -0.02 -4.72 -7.53
CA ALA A 191 -1.14 -3.96 -8.09
C ALA A 191 -1.11 -2.51 -7.58
N VAL A 192 -1.40 -1.56 -8.47
CA VAL A 192 -1.41 -0.12 -8.20
C VAL A 192 -2.64 0.52 -8.83
N LEU A 193 -3.46 1.18 -8.02
CA LEU A 193 -4.62 1.98 -8.43
C LEU A 193 -4.34 3.46 -8.23
N SER A 194 -4.82 4.30 -9.15
CA SER A 194 -4.68 5.75 -9.09
C SER A 194 -6.00 6.50 -9.27
N ASP A 195 -5.99 7.80 -8.96
CA ASP A 195 -7.08 8.76 -9.16
C ASP A 195 -7.47 9.00 -10.63
N LYS A 196 -6.69 8.44 -11.57
CA LYS A 196 -7.05 8.34 -13.01
C LYS A 196 -7.92 7.13 -13.30
N ASN A 197 -8.32 6.39 -12.26
CA ASN A 197 -9.06 5.13 -12.35
C ASN A 197 -8.36 4.10 -13.24
N THR A 198 -7.02 4.08 -13.25
CA THR A 198 -6.25 3.03 -13.93
C THR A 198 -5.65 2.08 -12.91
N LEU A 199 -5.91 0.79 -13.11
CA LEU A 199 -5.29 -0.31 -12.40
C LEU A 199 -4.09 -0.79 -13.22
N HIS A 200 -2.92 -0.84 -12.58
CA HIS A 200 -1.68 -1.35 -13.16
C HIS A 200 -1.20 -2.55 -12.34
N VAL A 201 -0.66 -3.57 -13.01
CA VAL A 201 -0.03 -4.71 -12.34
C VAL A 201 1.40 -4.88 -12.87
N TYR A 202 2.36 -4.96 -11.95
CA TYR A 202 3.78 -5.14 -12.22
C TYR A 202 4.22 -6.53 -11.76
N ASN A 203 5.02 -7.22 -12.57
CA ASN A 203 5.66 -8.48 -12.19
C ASN A 203 6.97 -8.18 -11.44
N LEU A 204 7.25 -8.94 -10.38
CA LEU A 204 8.41 -8.79 -9.49
C LEU A 204 9.31 -10.01 -9.50
N VAL A 205 8.99 -11.04 -10.28
CA VAL A 205 9.91 -12.13 -10.53
C VAL A 205 10.95 -11.58 -11.50
N GLU A 206 12.21 -11.60 -11.06
CA GLU A 206 13.34 -11.31 -11.93
C GLU A 206 13.22 -12.24 -13.13
N SER A 207 13.07 -11.69 -14.32
CA SER A 207 13.34 -12.43 -15.55
C SER A 207 14.83 -12.75 -15.51
N GLN A 208 15.19 -13.83 -14.79
CA GLN A 208 16.42 -14.54 -15.11
C GLN A 208 16.37 -14.73 -16.61
N ILE A 209 17.46 -14.37 -17.25
CA ILE A 209 17.62 -14.17 -18.68
C ILE A 209 17.39 -15.50 -19.39
N ASP A 210 16.15 -15.96 -19.46
CA ASP A 210 15.71 -16.97 -20.40
C ASP A 210 15.28 -16.17 -21.63
N TYR A 211 16.16 -16.17 -22.62
CA TYR A 211 15.95 -15.57 -23.95
C TYR A 211 14.69 -16.11 -24.67
N ASN A 212 13.95 -17.04 -24.07
CA ASN A 212 12.76 -17.68 -24.62
C ASN A 212 11.44 -17.30 -23.94
N ASP A 213 11.44 -16.48 -22.87
CA ASP A 213 10.23 -16.22 -22.07
C ASP A 213 9.79 -14.75 -22.08
N GLU A 214 9.62 -14.18 -23.29
CA GLU A 214 9.05 -12.83 -23.51
C GLU A 214 7.59 -12.69 -23.00
N VAL A 215 6.94 -13.80 -22.61
CA VAL A 215 5.50 -13.89 -22.32
C VAL A 215 5.15 -13.36 -20.91
N HIS A 216 6.12 -13.32 -19.98
CA HIS A 216 5.87 -13.03 -18.57
C HIS A 216 6.48 -11.70 -18.08
N GLY A 217 7.12 -10.95 -18.97
CA GLY A 217 7.88 -9.75 -18.65
C GLY A 217 7.05 -8.46 -18.51
N ASN A 218 7.56 -7.53 -17.72
CA ASN A 218 7.05 -6.16 -17.71
C ASN A 218 7.32 -5.45 -19.06
N LYS A 219 6.42 -4.55 -19.48
CA LYS A 219 6.57 -3.84 -20.76
C LYS A 219 7.75 -2.87 -20.70
N SER A 220 8.54 -2.81 -21.77
CA SER A 220 9.57 -1.78 -21.99
C SER A 220 9.39 -1.16 -23.37
N HIS A 221 9.82 0.09 -23.58
CA HIS A 221 9.74 0.68 -24.92
C HIS A 221 10.82 0.08 -25.84
N PHE A 222 10.42 -0.26 -27.07
CA PHE A 222 11.32 -0.76 -28.12
C PHE A 222 12.53 0.17 -28.40
N LEU A 223 12.37 1.48 -28.18
CA LEU A 223 13.44 2.48 -28.34
C LEU A 223 14.40 2.57 -27.14
N GLY A 224 14.16 1.82 -26.05
CA GLY A 224 14.96 1.88 -24.83
C GLY A 224 16.41 1.41 -24.99
N GLY A 225 16.68 0.57 -26.00
CA GLY A 225 18.02 0.09 -26.35
C GLY A 225 18.89 1.12 -27.08
N LEU A 226 18.32 2.24 -27.55
CA LEU A 226 19.09 3.24 -28.29
C LEU A 226 19.87 4.18 -27.33
N PRO A 227 21.10 4.58 -27.69
CA PRO A 227 21.81 5.62 -26.97
C PRO A 227 21.04 6.96 -27.07
N LEU A 228 21.17 7.82 -26.06
CA LEU A 228 20.65 9.20 -26.01
C LEU A 228 19.12 9.40 -26.02
N VAL A 229 18.31 8.34 -25.87
CA VAL A 229 16.85 8.50 -25.69
C VAL A 229 16.50 9.03 -24.29
N PRO A 230 15.42 9.84 -24.15
CA PRO A 230 14.93 10.28 -22.84
C PRO A 230 14.73 9.12 -21.86
N LYS A 231 15.02 9.34 -20.57
CA LYS A 231 15.01 8.29 -19.52
C LYS A 231 13.72 7.47 -19.45
N TYR A 232 12.58 8.03 -19.84
CA TYR A 232 11.31 7.30 -19.81
C TYR A 232 11.20 6.21 -20.88
N PHE A 233 11.92 6.31 -22.00
CA PHE A 233 12.02 5.23 -22.98
C PHE A 233 12.82 4.04 -22.47
N LYS A 234 13.58 4.22 -21.38
CA LYS A 234 14.30 3.14 -20.68
C LYS A 234 13.54 2.63 -19.44
N SER A 235 12.30 3.09 -19.23
CA SER A 235 11.51 2.70 -18.07
C SER A 235 10.81 1.37 -18.28
N THR A 236 10.66 0.63 -17.17
CA THR A 236 9.84 -0.58 -17.08
C THR A 236 8.42 -0.19 -16.69
N TRP A 237 7.44 -0.70 -17.41
CA TRP A 237 6.01 -0.41 -17.27
C TRP A 237 5.24 -1.67 -16.85
N SER A 238 4.00 -1.50 -16.39
CA SER A 238 3.14 -2.63 -16.00
C SER A 238 2.93 -3.61 -17.16
N PHE A 239 3.00 -4.91 -16.88
CA PHE A 239 2.69 -5.94 -17.87
C PHE A 239 1.20 -5.95 -18.23
N ALA A 240 0.32 -5.61 -17.28
CA ALA A 240 -1.12 -5.45 -17.51
C ALA A 240 -1.64 -4.12 -16.93
N SER A 241 -2.54 -3.45 -17.65
CA SER A 241 -3.21 -2.24 -17.17
C SER A 241 -4.62 -2.08 -17.73
N LYS A 242 -5.54 -1.53 -16.94
CA LYS A 242 -6.93 -1.27 -17.34
C LYS A 242 -7.49 -0.01 -16.72
N ASN A 243 -8.24 0.76 -17.50
CA ASN A 243 -9.11 1.78 -16.93
C ASN A 243 -10.33 1.09 -16.28
N VAL A 244 -10.43 1.21 -14.97
CA VAL A 244 -11.48 0.65 -14.12
C VAL A 244 -12.52 1.70 -13.73
N GLY A 245 -12.38 2.92 -14.24
CA GLY A 245 -13.34 4.00 -14.04
C GLY A 245 -14.59 3.82 -14.90
N ARG A 246 -15.68 4.47 -14.48
CA ARG A 246 -16.87 4.62 -15.31
C ARG A 246 -16.86 6.01 -15.92
N LYS A 247 -17.09 6.12 -17.22
CA LYS A 247 -17.11 7.40 -17.95
C LYS A 247 -18.13 8.39 -17.38
N ASP A 248 -19.22 7.86 -16.81
CA ASP A 248 -20.34 8.63 -16.28
C ASP A 248 -20.29 8.77 -14.74
N ASP A 249 -19.13 8.62 -14.11
CA ASP A 249 -19.00 8.78 -12.65
C ASP A 249 -18.74 10.25 -12.27
N PRO A 250 -19.73 10.98 -11.74
CA PRO A 250 -19.55 12.38 -11.36
C PRO A 250 -18.70 12.55 -10.09
N VAL A 251 -18.46 11.47 -9.33
CA VAL A 251 -17.81 11.54 -8.00
C VAL A 251 -16.29 11.34 -8.09
N ASN A 252 -15.79 10.72 -9.16
CA ASN A 252 -14.40 10.26 -9.29
C ASN A 252 -13.92 9.55 -8.01
N ASP A 253 -14.62 8.46 -7.66
CA ASP A 253 -14.45 7.75 -6.39
C ASP A 253 -13.00 7.21 -6.18
N CYS A 254 -12.55 7.18 -4.93
CA CYS A 254 -11.24 6.67 -4.56
C CYS A 254 -11.32 5.19 -4.15
N GLY A 255 -10.99 4.31 -5.09
CA GLY A 255 -10.97 2.86 -4.85
C GLY A 255 -9.83 2.40 -3.92
N VAL A 256 -10.06 1.29 -3.23
CA VAL A 256 -9.02 0.51 -2.51
C VAL A 256 -8.98 -0.89 -3.10
N ILE A 257 -7.79 -1.44 -3.26
CA ILE A 257 -7.60 -2.76 -3.87
C ILE A 257 -7.20 -3.81 -2.84
N GLY A 258 -7.50 -5.07 -3.15
CA GLY A 258 -7.00 -6.24 -2.45
C GLY A 258 -6.95 -7.45 -3.38
N TRP A 259 -6.01 -8.36 -3.16
CA TRP A 259 -5.92 -9.60 -3.92
C TRP A 259 -6.78 -10.68 -3.25
N SER A 260 -7.58 -11.42 -4.04
CA SER A 260 -8.29 -12.62 -3.53
C SER A 260 -7.47 -13.90 -3.72
N ASP A 261 -6.57 -13.90 -4.69
CA ASP A 261 -5.57 -14.93 -4.98
C ASP A 261 -4.40 -14.27 -5.75
N ASN A 262 -3.51 -15.04 -6.40
CA ASN A 262 -2.36 -14.46 -7.10
C ASN A 262 -2.68 -13.87 -8.49
N GLU A 263 -3.91 -14.05 -8.99
CA GLU A 263 -4.35 -13.58 -10.31
C GLU A 263 -5.60 -12.69 -10.27
N SER A 264 -6.28 -12.63 -9.13
CA SER A 264 -7.55 -11.91 -8.97
C SER A 264 -7.43 -10.73 -8.00
N ILE A 265 -7.91 -9.57 -8.43
CA ILE A 265 -7.90 -8.30 -7.68
C ILE A 265 -9.34 -7.84 -7.48
N ALA A 266 -9.73 -7.62 -6.23
CA ALA A 266 -10.95 -6.90 -5.87
C ALA A 266 -10.66 -5.40 -5.74
N VAL A 267 -11.52 -4.56 -6.34
CA VAL A 267 -11.52 -3.11 -6.18
C VAL A 267 -12.79 -2.71 -5.44
N LEU A 268 -12.62 -2.02 -4.32
CA LEU A 268 -13.69 -1.49 -3.47
C LEU A 268 -13.83 0.01 -3.68
N TRP A 269 -14.99 0.46 -4.14
CA TRP A 269 -15.30 1.87 -4.40
C TRP A 269 -16.09 2.45 -3.21
N LYS A 270 -15.44 3.35 -2.45
CA LYS A 270 -15.92 3.77 -1.12
C LYS A 270 -17.19 4.60 -1.18
N HIS A 271 -17.26 5.58 -2.07
CA HIS A 271 -18.42 6.46 -2.18
C HIS A 271 -19.57 5.78 -2.93
N LYS A 272 -19.27 4.93 -3.90
CA LYS A 272 -20.28 4.17 -4.65
C LYS A 272 -20.87 3.01 -3.87
N GLY A 273 -20.16 2.50 -2.88
CA GLY A 273 -20.57 1.31 -2.15
C GLY A 273 -20.69 0.09 -3.07
N ILE A 274 -19.72 -0.12 -3.95
CA ILE A 274 -19.66 -1.33 -4.80
C ILE A 274 -18.28 -1.97 -4.69
N TRP A 275 -18.22 -3.27 -4.96
CA TRP A 275 -16.95 -3.96 -5.25
C TRP A 275 -16.97 -4.58 -6.65
N GLU A 276 -15.80 -4.67 -7.26
CA GLU A 276 -15.58 -5.25 -8.60
C GLU A 276 -14.39 -6.22 -8.54
N LYS A 277 -14.52 -7.41 -9.10
CA LYS A 277 -13.44 -8.40 -9.23
C LYS A 277 -12.87 -8.35 -10.64
N TYR A 278 -11.56 -8.27 -10.69
CA TYR A 278 -10.76 -8.31 -11.90
C TYR A 278 -9.82 -9.51 -11.86
N VAL A 279 -9.61 -10.16 -13.01
CA VAL A 279 -8.74 -11.33 -13.15
C VAL A 279 -7.71 -11.05 -14.22
N LEU A 280 -6.47 -11.48 -13.97
CA LEU A 280 -5.39 -11.51 -14.94
C LEU A 280 -5.55 -12.73 -15.84
N VAL A 281 -5.68 -12.49 -17.15
CA VAL A 281 -5.78 -13.54 -18.15
C VAL A 281 -4.77 -13.32 -19.27
N GLU A 282 -4.29 -14.41 -19.85
CA GLU A 282 -3.46 -14.38 -21.04
C GLU A 282 -4.34 -14.03 -22.25
N SER A 283 -3.87 -13.12 -23.10
CA SER A 283 -4.57 -12.68 -24.31
C SER A 283 -4.41 -13.72 -25.40
N ASP A 284 -5.52 -14.05 -26.07
CA ASP A 284 -5.57 -14.93 -27.24
C ASP A 284 -5.00 -14.26 -28.52
N GLU A 285 -4.71 -12.95 -28.48
CA GLU A 285 -4.20 -12.22 -29.65
C GLU A 285 -2.73 -12.56 -29.97
N LYS A 286 -2.33 -12.38 -31.23
CA LYS A 286 -0.99 -12.73 -31.77
C LYS A 286 0.19 -12.09 -31.03
N GLU A 287 -0.06 -11.05 -30.23
CA GLU A 287 0.90 -10.49 -29.27
C GLU A 287 0.61 -11.10 -27.89
N ARG A 288 1.25 -12.24 -27.60
CA ARG A 288 1.22 -12.93 -26.30
C ARG A 288 1.41 -11.93 -25.15
N GLY A 289 0.33 -11.58 -24.47
CA GLY A 289 0.32 -10.54 -23.45
C GLY A 289 -0.79 -10.75 -22.43
N TRP A 290 -0.68 -10.10 -21.28
CA TRP A 290 -1.69 -10.22 -20.23
C TRP A 290 -2.69 -9.07 -20.27
N GLU A 291 -3.96 -9.39 -20.03
CA GLU A 291 -5.02 -8.42 -19.86
C GLU A 291 -5.68 -8.55 -18.48
N ILE A 292 -6.37 -7.47 -18.08
CA ILE A 292 -7.16 -7.43 -16.86
C ILE A 292 -8.63 -7.51 -17.26
N VAL A 293 -9.33 -8.58 -16.93
CA VAL A 293 -10.76 -8.75 -17.28
C VAL A 293 -11.61 -8.54 -16.04
N ARG A 294 -12.77 -7.89 -16.18
CA ARG A 294 -13.72 -7.72 -15.08
C ARG A 294 -14.62 -8.95 -15.05
N GLU A 295 -14.53 -9.74 -13.99
CA GLU A 295 -15.26 -11.01 -13.85
C GLU A 295 -16.61 -10.82 -13.13
N GLY A 296 -16.66 -9.91 -12.15
CA GLY A 296 -17.86 -9.74 -11.34
C GLY A 296 -17.92 -8.41 -10.60
N TRP A 297 -19.10 -8.09 -10.08
CA TRP A 297 -19.31 -6.92 -9.23
C TRP A 297 -20.57 -7.08 -8.39
N ARG A 298 -20.66 -6.33 -7.29
CA ARG A 298 -21.89 -6.21 -6.49
C ARG A 298 -21.96 -4.86 -5.78
N SER A 299 -23.17 -4.37 -5.52
CA SER A 299 -23.41 -3.24 -4.63
C SER A 299 -23.65 -3.70 -3.19
N PHE A 300 -23.20 -2.90 -2.21
CA PHE A 300 -23.56 -3.12 -0.81
C PHE A 300 -24.98 -2.63 -0.58
N GLY A 301 -25.89 -3.53 -0.21
CA GLY A 301 -27.28 -3.20 0.10
C GLY A 301 -28.32 -3.88 -0.79
N GLU A 302 -27.89 -4.64 -1.81
CA GLU A 302 -28.71 -5.57 -2.59
C GLU A 302 -28.58 -7.02 -2.09
#